data_AF-A0A087DJS6-F1
#
_entry.id   AF-A0A087DJS6-F1
#
_cell.length_a   1.000
_cell.length_b   1.000
_cell.length_c   1.000
_cell.angle_alpha   90.00
_cell.angle_beta   90.00
_cell.angle_gamma   90.00
#
_symmetry.space_group_name_H-M   'P 1'
#
loop_
_entity.id
_entity.type
_entity.pdbx_description
1 polymer ?
#
loop_
_entity_poly.entity_id
_entity_poly.type
_entity_poly.pdbx_seq_one_letter_code
_entity_poly.pdbx_strand_id
1 'polypeptide(L)'
;MASEAHAGESDPKASESDGSAARVAPAPNEATEVVGGRIETVGVSKHPAPSIPESSLSLADIERSQSHPVQWVVYIAFVLIAIIAPYWLGRLLAVQQTAWLTGQMSAFEPRGLAFLSWTVTVVAVTGLGVAVVESKSWLWRIVFVVGLAAEQFIAGLSLLKLNFWYSTYVVYGDAAPLANAANLGIIGAGFGVAVYAVLWVGLLILIRKDSPLNVLTRSWASFIMFFVIEVIALLVVMFGGLLTTV
;
A
#
# COMPACT_ATOMS: atom_id res chain seq x y z
N MET A 1 -51.58 -6.89 64.69
CA MET A 1 -52.97 -7.07 65.17
C MET A 1 -53.86 -6.86 63.96
N ALA A 2 -54.68 -7.87 63.63
CA ALA A 2 -55.69 -7.91 62.56
C ALA A 2 -55.19 -7.84 61.10
N SER A 3 -55.89 -8.32 60.09
CA SER A 3 -56.93 -9.35 59.86
C SER A 3 -57.39 -9.10 58.42
N GLU A 4 -57.88 -10.15 57.77
CA GLU A 4 -58.33 -10.23 56.38
C GLU A 4 -59.45 -9.25 55.95
N ALA A 5 -59.58 -9.12 54.62
CA ALA A 5 -60.78 -9.39 53.81
C ALA A 5 -61.52 -8.25 53.07
N HIS A 6 -61.76 -8.57 51.79
CA HIS A 6 -63.00 -8.43 51.00
C HIS A 6 -63.38 -7.18 50.17
N ALA A 7 -63.92 -7.54 48.98
CA ALA A 7 -64.83 -6.83 48.05
C ALA A 7 -64.18 -5.69 47.23
N GLY A 8 -64.36 -5.57 45.91
CA GLY A 8 -65.44 -6.01 45.02
C GLY A 8 -66.10 -4.74 44.47
N GLU A 9 -65.67 -4.24 43.32
CA GLU A 9 -66.26 -3.05 42.67
C GLU A 9 -66.58 -3.38 41.19
N SER A 10 -67.87 -3.38 40.90
CA SER A 10 -68.51 -3.44 39.59
C SER A 10 -68.49 -2.09 38.88
N ASP A 11 -68.35 -2.06 37.54
CA ASP A 11 -68.96 -1.00 36.71
C ASP A 11 -68.83 -1.28 35.19
N PRO A 12 -69.56 -0.61 34.28
CA PRO A 12 -70.90 -0.99 33.85
C PRO A 12 -71.02 -1.22 32.33
N LYS A 13 -72.22 -1.64 31.89
CA LYS A 13 -72.62 -1.92 30.52
C LYS A 13 -73.33 -0.71 29.89
N ALA A 14 -72.84 -0.20 28.75
CA ALA A 14 -73.59 0.66 27.80
C ALA A 14 -72.82 0.67 26.45
N SER A 15 -73.22 -0.16 25.48
CA SER A 15 -74.15 0.12 24.37
C SER A 15 -73.45 0.67 23.11
N GLU A 16 -73.61 -0.11 22.03
CA GLU A 16 -73.15 0.10 20.66
C GLU A 16 -73.47 1.49 20.08
N SER A 17 -72.54 2.01 19.27
CA SER A 17 -72.87 2.86 18.14
C SER A 17 -72.07 2.43 16.92
N ASP A 18 -72.81 2.02 15.90
CA ASP A 18 -72.41 1.56 14.59
C ASP A 18 -71.58 2.63 13.83
N GLY A 19 -70.52 2.18 13.17
CA GLY A 19 -69.52 3.01 12.50
C GLY A 19 -68.81 2.21 11.43
N SER A 20 -69.53 1.92 10.35
CA SER A 20 -69.05 1.28 9.13
C SER A 20 -67.78 1.96 8.59
N ALA A 21 -66.63 1.31 8.81
CA ALA A 21 -65.39 1.57 8.10
C ALA A 21 -65.01 0.30 7.34
N ALA A 22 -65.16 0.35 6.03
CA ALA A 22 -64.80 -0.73 5.11
C ALA A 22 -63.36 -1.21 5.40
N ARG A 23 -63.23 -2.44 5.91
CA ARG A 23 -61.95 -3.13 6.02
C ARG A 23 -61.52 -3.54 4.61
N VAL A 24 -60.66 -2.75 3.99
CA VAL A 24 -59.94 -3.15 2.77
C VAL A 24 -59.01 -4.31 3.17
N ALA A 25 -59.33 -5.52 2.71
CA ALA A 25 -58.45 -6.67 2.84
C ALA A 25 -57.14 -6.39 2.07
N PRO A 26 -55.95 -6.69 2.63
CA PRO A 26 -54.70 -6.50 1.89
C PRO A 26 -54.66 -7.45 0.70
N ALA A 27 -54.34 -6.92 -0.48
CA ALA A 27 -54.20 -7.71 -1.72
C ALA A 27 -53.18 -8.86 -1.54
N PRO A 28 -53.45 -10.06 -2.08
CA PRO A 28 -52.52 -11.17 -2.04
C PRO A 28 -51.31 -10.88 -2.94
N ASN A 29 -50.10 -11.01 -2.38
CA ASN A 29 -48.85 -10.89 -3.13
C ASN A 29 -48.52 -12.25 -3.76
N GLU A 30 -49.02 -12.46 -4.98
CA GLU A 30 -48.77 -13.67 -5.77
C GLU A 30 -47.64 -13.40 -6.79
N ALA A 31 -46.63 -14.27 -6.81
CA ALA A 31 -45.61 -14.28 -7.86
C ALA A 31 -45.80 -15.55 -8.70
N THR A 32 -45.68 -15.41 -10.01
CA THR A 32 -45.83 -16.51 -10.95
C THR A 32 -44.47 -17.11 -11.27
N GLU A 33 -44.21 -18.35 -10.88
CA GLU A 33 -42.96 -19.06 -11.18
C GLU A 33 -43.24 -20.26 -12.09
N VAL A 34 -42.31 -20.54 -13.02
CA VAL A 34 -42.41 -21.67 -13.95
C VAL A 34 -41.59 -22.82 -13.40
N VAL A 35 -42.23 -23.76 -12.70
CA VAL A 35 -41.58 -24.97 -12.19
C VAL A 35 -41.91 -26.13 -13.14
N GLY A 36 -40.90 -26.71 -13.79
CA GLY A 36 -41.09 -27.88 -14.65
C GLY A 36 -42.01 -27.66 -15.86
N GLY A 37 -42.10 -26.44 -16.39
CA GLY A 37 -42.90 -26.13 -17.58
C GLY A 37 -44.41 -25.92 -17.32
N ARG A 38 -44.85 -25.82 -16.07
CA ARG A 38 -46.18 -25.34 -15.70
C ARG A 38 -46.08 -24.05 -14.87
N ILE A 39 -47.04 -23.16 -15.12
CA ILE A 39 -47.16 -21.83 -14.50
C ILE A 39 -47.99 -22.01 -13.23
N GLU A 40 -47.38 -21.84 -12.06
CA GLU A 40 -48.09 -21.89 -10.77
C GLU A 40 -47.95 -20.55 -10.03
N THR A 41 -49.06 -20.07 -9.46
CA THR A 41 -49.11 -18.87 -8.62
C THR A 41 -48.78 -19.27 -7.18
N VAL A 42 -47.60 -18.89 -6.72
CA VAL A 42 -47.14 -19.19 -5.37
C VAL A 42 -47.34 -17.96 -4.48
N GLY A 43 -48.08 -18.13 -3.39
CA GLY A 43 -48.30 -17.09 -2.40
C GLY A 43 -47.02 -16.78 -1.63
N VAL A 44 -46.46 -15.59 -1.83
CA VAL A 44 -45.22 -15.18 -1.18
C VAL A 44 -45.55 -14.56 0.18
N SER A 45 -45.13 -15.22 1.26
CA SER A 45 -45.23 -14.68 2.63
C SER A 45 -44.51 -13.33 2.72
N LYS A 46 -45.16 -12.33 3.33
CA LYS A 46 -44.55 -11.01 3.63
C LYS A 46 -43.38 -11.09 4.62
N HIS A 47 -43.24 -12.20 5.32
CA HIS A 47 -42.09 -12.50 6.16
C HIS A 47 -41.38 -13.73 5.60
N PRO A 48 -40.37 -13.53 4.73
CA PRO A 48 -39.42 -14.58 4.42
C PRO A 48 -38.76 -14.98 5.73
N ALA A 49 -38.94 -16.23 6.18
CA ALA A 49 -38.07 -16.78 7.19
C ALA A 49 -36.65 -16.75 6.59
N PRO A 50 -35.67 -16.04 7.20
CA PRO A 50 -34.35 -15.90 6.62
C PRO A 50 -33.75 -17.29 6.40
N SER A 51 -33.49 -17.65 5.14
CA SER A 51 -32.77 -18.90 4.81
C SER A 51 -31.27 -18.78 5.04
N ILE A 52 -30.80 -17.58 5.41
CA ILE A 52 -29.44 -17.32 5.84
C ILE A 52 -29.47 -17.36 7.38
N PRO A 53 -28.71 -18.26 8.04
CA PRO A 53 -28.63 -18.26 9.49
C PRO A 53 -28.19 -16.87 9.97
N GLU A 54 -28.86 -16.31 10.99
CA GLU A 54 -28.47 -15.07 11.67
C GLU A 54 -27.03 -15.23 12.19
N SER A 55 -26.04 -14.85 11.38
CA SER A 55 -24.65 -14.84 11.79
C SER A 55 -24.47 -13.66 12.73
N SER A 56 -24.59 -13.92 14.03
CA SER A 56 -24.38 -12.97 15.13
C SER A 56 -22.96 -12.42 15.26
N LEU A 57 -22.09 -12.73 14.30
CA LEU A 57 -20.73 -12.20 14.20
C LEU A 57 -20.76 -10.90 13.40
N SER A 58 -20.63 -9.79 14.13
CA SER A 58 -20.39 -8.46 13.59
C SER A 58 -19.26 -8.50 12.57
N LEU A 59 -19.47 -7.88 11.40
CA LEU A 59 -18.43 -7.67 10.38
C LEU A 59 -17.17 -7.02 10.98
N ALA A 60 -17.33 -6.15 11.99
CA ALA A 60 -16.23 -5.52 12.69
C ALA A 60 -15.40 -6.50 13.57
N ASP A 61 -16.04 -7.54 14.12
CA ASP A 61 -15.34 -8.59 14.87
C ASP A 61 -14.65 -9.61 13.95
N ILE A 62 -15.24 -9.91 12.79
CA ILE A 62 -14.61 -10.73 11.75
C ILE A 62 -13.36 -10.03 11.22
N GLU A 63 -13.43 -8.73 10.95
CA GLU A 63 -12.28 -7.93 10.49
C GLU A 63 -11.19 -7.79 11.56
N ARG A 64 -11.57 -7.67 12.85
CA ARG A 64 -10.64 -7.72 13.98
C ARG A 64 -9.93 -9.08 14.08
N SER A 65 -10.64 -10.18 13.85
CA SER A 65 -10.08 -11.54 13.91
C SER A 65 -9.10 -11.87 12.77
N GLN A 66 -9.23 -11.18 11.62
CA GLN A 66 -8.32 -11.32 10.48
C GLN A 66 -7.14 -10.34 10.52
N SER A 67 -7.17 -9.36 11.42
CA SER A 67 -6.00 -8.52 11.66
C SER A 67 -4.91 -9.37 12.33
N HIS A 68 -3.73 -9.46 11.70
CA HIS A 68 -2.54 -10.06 12.29
C HIS A 68 -1.62 -8.96 12.85
N PRO A 69 -1.95 -8.32 13.99
CA PRO A 69 -1.22 -7.16 14.49
C PRO A 69 0.25 -7.49 14.77
N VAL A 70 0.53 -8.69 15.25
CA VAL A 70 1.90 -9.15 15.52
C VAL A 70 2.74 -9.23 14.24
N GLN A 71 2.19 -9.73 13.13
CA GLN A 71 2.91 -9.81 11.85
C GLN A 71 3.29 -8.41 11.33
N TRP A 72 2.41 -7.43 11.50
CA TRP A 72 2.70 -6.04 11.14
C TRP A 72 3.76 -5.41 12.04
N VAL A 73 3.70 -5.64 13.37
CA VAL A 73 4.74 -5.18 14.30
C VAL A 73 6.10 -5.78 13.95
N VAL A 74 6.15 -7.09 13.68
CA VAL A 74 7.38 -7.79 13.25
C VAL A 74 7.89 -7.22 11.93
N TYR A 75 7.01 -7.02 10.94
CA TYR A 75 7.38 -6.43 9.66
C TYR A 75 7.94 -5.02 9.81
N ILE A 76 7.30 -4.15 10.60
CA ILE A 76 7.79 -2.79 10.88
C ILE A 76 9.15 -2.85 11.56
N ALA A 77 9.35 -3.75 12.53
CA ALA A 77 10.65 -3.95 13.16
C ALA A 77 11.73 -4.35 12.14
N PHE A 78 11.42 -5.26 11.21
CA PHE A 78 12.34 -5.64 10.12
C PHE A 78 12.65 -4.47 9.19
N VAL A 79 11.66 -3.65 8.83
CA VAL A 79 11.87 -2.43 8.01
C VAL A 79 12.80 -1.46 8.74
N LEU A 80 12.57 -1.20 10.03
CA LEU A 80 13.44 -0.32 10.83
C LEU A 80 14.87 -0.86 10.94
N ILE A 81 15.02 -2.17 11.13
CA ILE A 81 16.33 -2.83 11.12
C ILE A 81 17.00 -2.66 9.75
N ALA A 82 16.28 -2.85 8.65
CA ALA A 82 16.78 -2.67 7.29
C ALA A 82 17.19 -1.23 6.97
N ILE A 83 16.60 -0.23 7.64
CA ILE A 83 17.03 1.17 7.54
C ILE A 83 18.35 1.40 8.29
N ILE A 84 18.45 0.93 9.53
CA ILE A 84 19.52 1.34 10.44
C ILE A 84 20.76 0.46 10.29
N ALA A 85 20.61 -0.86 10.41
CA ALA A 85 21.74 -1.78 10.55
C ALA A 85 22.61 -1.86 9.29
N PRO A 86 22.06 -1.94 8.06
CA PRO A 86 22.85 -1.97 6.84
C PRO A 86 23.62 -0.67 6.59
N TYR A 87 22.98 0.49 6.81
CA TYR A 87 23.64 1.78 6.67
C TYR A 87 24.81 1.92 7.65
N TRP A 88 24.58 1.56 8.92
CA TRP A 88 25.63 1.54 9.94
C TRP A 88 26.79 0.64 9.55
N LEU A 89 26.51 -0.58 9.09
CA LEU A 89 27.52 -1.54 8.65
C LEU A 89 28.33 -1.04 7.46
N GLY A 90 27.67 -0.51 6.43
CA GLY A 90 28.33 0.08 5.26
C GLY A 90 29.24 1.24 5.67
N ARG A 91 28.76 2.12 6.56
CA ARG A 91 29.56 3.24 7.06
C ARG A 91 30.77 2.79 7.88
N LEU A 92 30.63 1.75 8.70
CA LEU A 92 31.77 1.18 9.44
C LEU A 92 32.84 0.65 8.49
N LEU A 93 32.45 -0.08 7.44
CA LEU A 93 33.39 -0.56 6.42
C LEU A 93 34.08 0.59 5.69
N ALA A 94 33.33 1.63 5.33
CA ALA A 94 33.86 2.84 4.69
C ALA A 94 34.95 3.52 5.53
N VAL A 95 34.78 3.59 6.85
CA VAL A 95 35.69 4.31 7.76
C VAL A 95 36.82 3.43 8.28
N GLN A 96 36.56 2.17 8.60
CA GLN A 96 37.54 1.27 9.24
C GLN A 96 38.34 0.45 8.24
N GLN A 97 37.78 0.17 7.06
CA GLN A 97 38.36 -0.73 6.06
C GLN A 97 38.43 -0.08 4.68
N THR A 98 38.70 1.23 4.64
CA THR A 98 38.69 2.02 3.40
C THR A 98 39.57 1.44 2.32
N ALA A 99 40.80 1.02 2.63
CA ALA A 99 41.75 0.47 1.65
C ALA A 99 41.26 -0.85 1.01
N TRP A 100 40.60 -1.70 1.80
CA TRP A 100 40.01 -2.93 1.28
C TRP A 100 38.80 -2.61 0.38
N LEU A 101 37.95 -1.68 0.83
CA LEU A 101 36.75 -1.28 0.12
C LEU A 101 37.07 -0.58 -1.21
N THR A 102 38.05 0.33 -1.24
CA THR A 102 38.48 0.97 -2.49
C THR A 102 39.06 -0.04 -3.46
N GLY A 103 39.75 -1.08 -2.98
CA GLY A 103 40.20 -2.20 -3.80
C GLY A 103 39.06 -3.01 -4.42
N GLN A 104 37.92 -3.13 -3.74
CA GLN A 104 36.72 -3.77 -4.32
C GLN A 104 35.99 -2.84 -5.29
N MET A 105 35.85 -1.56 -4.94
CA MET A 105 35.16 -0.58 -5.77
C MET A 105 35.92 -0.26 -7.06
N SER A 106 37.25 -0.32 -7.05
CA SER A 106 38.09 -0.09 -8.23
C SER A 106 37.97 -1.18 -9.30
N ALA A 107 37.36 -2.32 -8.97
CA ALA A 107 36.97 -3.31 -9.97
C ALA A 107 35.81 -2.81 -10.88
N PHE A 108 35.12 -1.75 -10.47
CA PHE A 108 34.00 -1.16 -11.18
C PHE A 108 34.35 0.22 -11.73
N GLU A 109 33.83 0.52 -12.91
CA GLU A 109 33.78 1.88 -13.43
C GLU A 109 32.76 2.71 -12.60
N PRO A 110 32.98 4.02 -12.37
CA PRO A 110 31.99 4.90 -11.73
C PRO A 110 30.58 4.77 -12.31
N ARG A 111 30.46 4.68 -13.64
CA ARG A 111 29.17 4.46 -14.31
C ARG A 111 28.49 3.16 -13.88
N GLY A 112 29.28 2.10 -13.68
CA GLY A 112 28.80 0.81 -13.19
C GLY A 112 28.28 0.90 -11.76
N LEU A 113 28.96 1.65 -10.89
CA LEU A 113 28.52 1.88 -9.51
C LEU A 113 27.25 2.73 -9.43
N ALA A 114 27.14 3.77 -10.27
CA ALA A 114 25.91 4.55 -10.39
C ALA A 114 24.73 3.71 -10.90
N PHE A 115 24.97 2.86 -11.90
CA PHE A 115 23.96 1.93 -12.41
C PHE A 115 23.52 0.91 -11.34
N LEU A 116 24.48 0.35 -10.62
CA LEU A 116 24.23 -0.64 -9.56
C LEU A 116 23.36 -0.04 -8.46
N SER A 117 23.76 1.13 -7.93
CA SER A 117 23.03 1.77 -6.84
C SER A 117 21.65 2.24 -7.27
N TRP A 118 21.52 2.82 -8.48
CA TRP A 118 20.22 3.13 -9.09
C TRP A 118 19.33 1.89 -9.20
N THR A 119 19.88 0.77 -9.69
CA THR A 119 19.12 -0.49 -9.86
C THR A 119 18.58 -0.97 -8.52
N VAL A 120 19.41 -0.96 -7.48
CA VAL A 120 19.00 -1.38 -6.13
C VAL A 120 17.89 -0.48 -5.60
N THR A 121 17.99 0.84 -5.77
CA THR A 121 16.95 1.79 -5.36
C THR A 121 15.65 1.59 -6.13
N VAL A 122 15.70 1.44 -7.46
CA VAL A 122 14.51 1.19 -8.27
C VAL A 122 13.83 -0.12 -7.90
N VAL A 123 14.60 -1.18 -7.63
CA VAL A 123 14.06 -2.46 -7.13
C VAL A 123 13.39 -2.28 -5.77
N ALA A 124 14.01 -1.55 -4.83
CA ALA A 124 13.44 -1.28 -3.52
C ALA A 124 12.10 -0.52 -3.64
N VAL A 125 12.08 0.59 -4.39
CA VAL A 125 10.87 1.41 -4.59
C VAL A 125 9.79 0.66 -5.36
N THR A 126 10.16 -0.13 -6.38
CA THR A 126 9.21 -0.99 -7.09
C THR A 126 8.63 -2.04 -6.14
N GLY A 127 9.48 -2.69 -5.34
CA GLY A 127 9.05 -3.64 -4.32
C GLY A 127 8.06 -3.02 -3.34
N LEU A 128 8.31 -1.78 -2.89
CA LEU A 128 7.39 -1.03 -2.06
C LEU A 128 6.06 -0.76 -2.77
N GLY A 129 6.11 -0.24 -4.01
CA GLY A 129 4.93 0.09 -4.80
C GLY A 129 4.04 -1.13 -5.03
N VAL A 130 4.63 -2.26 -5.42
CA VAL A 130 3.88 -3.50 -5.65
C VAL A 130 3.42 -4.12 -4.31
N ALA A 131 4.19 -4.01 -3.23
CA ALA A 131 3.74 -4.47 -1.90
C ALA A 131 2.51 -3.70 -1.39
N VAL A 132 2.35 -2.43 -1.79
CA VAL A 132 1.14 -1.64 -1.50
C VAL A 132 -0.04 -2.08 -2.37
N VAL A 133 0.19 -2.30 -3.67
CA VAL A 133 -0.86 -2.71 -4.62
C VAL A 133 -1.35 -4.14 -4.33
N GLU A 134 -0.42 -5.07 -4.08
CA GLU A 134 -0.69 -6.48 -3.81
C GLU A 134 -0.37 -6.82 -2.34
N SER A 135 -1.12 -6.19 -1.44
CA SER A 135 -0.88 -6.26 0.01
C SER A 135 -0.98 -7.67 0.60
N LYS A 136 -1.64 -8.62 -0.08
CA LYS A 136 -1.73 -10.03 0.34
C LYS A 136 -0.44 -10.81 0.10
N SER A 137 0.39 -10.35 -0.84
CA SER A 137 1.63 -11.04 -1.19
C SER A 137 2.74 -10.70 -0.18
N TRP A 138 3.42 -11.72 0.32
CA TRP A 138 4.58 -11.55 1.19
C TRP A 138 5.88 -11.38 0.39
N LEU A 139 5.90 -11.85 -0.87
CA LEU A 139 7.04 -11.77 -1.77
C LEU A 139 7.52 -10.33 -1.97
N TRP A 140 6.63 -9.41 -2.34
CA TRP A 140 7.00 -8.02 -2.60
C TRP A 140 7.42 -7.27 -1.34
N ARG A 141 6.89 -7.65 -0.18
CA ARG A 141 7.34 -7.14 1.13
C ARG A 141 8.77 -7.58 1.43
N ILE A 142 9.13 -8.84 1.15
CA ILE A 142 10.52 -9.31 1.26
C ILE A 142 11.42 -8.56 0.28
N VAL A 143 11.01 -8.46 -1.00
CA VAL A 143 11.78 -7.75 -2.03
C VAL A 143 12.04 -6.31 -1.60
N PHE A 144 11.03 -5.62 -1.05
CA PHE A 144 11.19 -4.28 -0.48
C PHE A 144 12.20 -4.27 0.66
N VAL A 145 12.07 -5.13 1.67
CA VAL A 145 12.97 -5.14 2.85
C VAL A 145 14.41 -5.46 2.45
N VAL A 146 14.62 -6.43 1.57
CA VAL A 146 15.94 -6.80 1.06
C VAL A 146 16.52 -5.69 0.19
N GLY A 147 15.72 -5.12 -0.72
CA GLY A 147 16.13 -3.99 -1.56
C GLY A 147 16.48 -2.76 -0.72
N LEU A 148 15.66 -2.45 0.29
CA LEU A 148 15.92 -1.37 1.25
C LEU A 148 17.22 -1.63 2.02
N ALA A 149 17.43 -2.84 2.54
CA ALA A 149 18.67 -3.18 3.24
C ALA A 149 19.90 -3.03 2.32
N ALA A 150 19.80 -3.47 1.07
CA ALA A 150 20.86 -3.34 0.08
C ALA A 150 21.14 -1.87 -0.27
N GLU A 151 20.10 -1.06 -0.49
CA GLU A 151 20.22 0.38 -0.73
C GLU A 151 20.91 1.06 0.45
N GLN A 152 20.45 0.78 1.67
CA GLN A 152 20.98 1.38 2.88
C GLN A 152 22.44 0.97 3.11
N PHE A 153 22.80 -0.27 2.80
CA PHE A 153 24.20 -0.71 2.81
C PHE A 153 25.06 0.08 1.81
N ILE A 154 24.61 0.20 0.55
CA ILE A 154 25.32 0.98 -0.48
C ILE A 154 25.43 2.45 -0.04
N ALA A 155 24.36 3.04 0.47
CA ALA A 155 24.35 4.40 1.01
C ALA A 155 25.33 4.58 2.17
N GLY A 156 25.47 3.56 3.02
CA GLY A 156 26.46 3.53 4.09
C GLY A 156 27.89 3.49 3.57
N LEU A 157 28.16 2.63 2.57
CA LEU A 157 29.46 2.55 1.90
C LEU A 157 29.81 3.89 1.26
N SER A 158 28.90 4.48 0.49
CA SER A 158 29.15 5.73 -0.21
C SER A 158 29.04 6.99 0.65
N LEU A 159 28.78 6.84 1.96
CA LEU A 159 28.58 7.94 2.91
C LEU A 159 27.55 8.95 2.40
N LEU A 160 26.41 8.42 1.92
CA LEU A 160 25.36 9.17 1.24
C LEU A 160 24.96 10.42 2.04
N LYS A 161 25.05 11.55 1.36
CA LYS A 161 24.64 12.87 1.85
C LYS A 161 24.12 13.65 0.66
N LEU A 162 23.13 14.52 0.82
CA LEU A 162 22.63 15.31 -0.33
C LEU A 162 23.67 16.33 -0.84
N ASN A 163 24.60 16.76 0.03
CA ASN A 163 25.72 17.64 -0.31
C ASN A 163 27.05 16.87 -0.37
N PHE A 164 27.05 15.64 -0.91
CA PHE A 164 28.18 14.70 -0.85
C PHE A 164 29.42 15.10 -1.66
N TRP A 165 29.31 16.07 -2.58
CA TRP A 165 30.33 16.50 -3.55
C TRP A 165 31.76 16.67 -3.01
N TYR A 166 31.92 16.94 -1.71
CA TYR A 166 33.23 16.98 -1.04
C TYR A 166 33.33 16.11 0.22
N SER A 167 32.21 15.49 0.63
CA SER A 167 32.11 14.81 1.93
C SER A 167 32.76 13.42 1.92
N THR A 168 32.84 12.79 0.76
CA THR A 168 33.44 11.45 0.57
C THR A 168 34.95 11.53 0.40
N TYR A 169 35.49 12.65 -0.10
CA TYR A 169 36.92 12.85 -0.32
C TYR A 169 37.75 12.70 0.95
N VAL A 170 37.23 13.15 2.09
CA VAL A 170 37.91 13.02 3.39
C VAL A 170 38.20 11.55 3.76
N VAL A 171 37.32 10.64 3.33
CA VAL A 171 37.46 9.21 3.63
C VAL A 171 38.15 8.49 2.47
N TYR A 172 37.72 8.74 1.23
CA TYR A 172 38.12 7.97 0.06
C TYR A 172 39.30 8.55 -0.74
N GLY A 173 39.70 9.79 -0.49
CA GLY A 173 40.76 10.46 -1.25
C GLY A 173 40.51 10.41 -2.76
N ASP A 174 41.50 9.96 -3.52
CA ASP A 174 41.42 9.84 -4.98
C ASP A 174 40.35 8.85 -5.48
N ALA A 175 39.89 7.93 -4.62
CA ALA A 175 38.82 7.00 -4.95
C ALA A 175 37.40 7.57 -4.71
N ALA A 176 37.29 8.82 -4.25
CA ALA A 176 36.00 9.47 -4.00
C ALA A 176 35.02 9.47 -5.17
N PRO A 177 35.44 9.59 -6.46
CA PRO A 177 34.52 9.52 -7.59
C PRO A 177 33.71 8.23 -7.65
N LEU A 178 34.26 7.10 -7.17
CA LEU A 178 33.55 5.81 -7.12
C LEU A 178 32.38 5.85 -6.12
N ALA A 179 32.62 6.38 -4.92
CA ALA A 179 31.58 6.56 -3.91
C ALA A 179 30.54 7.61 -4.33
N ASN A 180 31.01 8.69 -4.95
CA ASN A 180 30.15 9.76 -5.48
C ASN A 180 29.21 9.25 -6.58
N ALA A 181 29.70 8.38 -7.46
CA ALA A 181 28.89 7.77 -8.49
C ALA A 181 27.78 6.89 -7.91
N ALA A 182 28.07 6.08 -6.89
CA ALA A 182 27.05 5.33 -6.18
C ALA A 182 26.00 6.25 -5.54
N ASN A 183 26.41 7.37 -4.91
CA ASN A 183 25.49 8.37 -4.38
C ASN A 183 24.59 8.98 -5.46
N LEU A 184 25.16 9.32 -6.63
CA LEU A 184 24.40 9.86 -7.76
C LEU A 184 23.35 8.88 -8.28
N GLY A 185 23.62 7.58 -8.29
CA GLY A 185 22.61 6.59 -8.69
C GLY A 185 21.40 6.54 -7.75
N ILE A 186 21.63 6.55 -6.43
CA ILE A 186 20.56 6.58 -5.42
C ILE A 186 19.77 7.89 -5.51
N ILE A 187 20.47 9.03 -5.57
CA ILE A 187 19.84 10.35 -5.65
C ILE A 187 19.07 10.49 -6.97
N GLY A 188 19.64 10.03 -8.07
CA GLY A 188 19.01 10.03 -9.39
C GLY A 188 17.70 9.25 -9.40
N ALA A 189 17.69 8.04 -8.83
CA ALA A 189 16.47 7.27 -8.65
C ALA A 189 15.46 8.00 -7.74
N GLY A 190 15.91 8.56 -6.60
CA GLY A 190 15.05 9.35 -5.73
C GLY A 190 14.39 10.54 -6.43
N PHE A 191 15.11 11.23 -7.32
CA PHE A 191 14.57 12.29 -8.17
C PHE A 191 13.58 11.75 -9.21
N GLY A 192 13.86 10.60 -9.82
CA GLY A 192 12.93 9.91 -10.72
C GLY A 192 11.58 9.63 -10.05
N VAL A 193 11.61 9.06 -8.85
CA VAL A 193 10.44 8.83 -7.99
C VAL A 193 9.68 10.13 -7.72
N ALA A 194 10.39 11.21 -7.36
CA ALA A 194 9.76 12.50 -7.07
C ALA A 194 9.08 13.10 -8.31
N VAL A 195 9.73 13.06 -9.48
CA VAL A 195 9.16 13.50 -10.76
C VAL A 195 7.93 12.67 -11.11
N TYR A 196 8.02 11.35 -10.98
CA TYR A 196 6.88 10.47 -11.18
C TYR A 196 5.71 10.82 -10.27
N ALA A 197 5.96 11.01 -8.96
CA ALA A 197 4.91 11.36 -8.00
C ALA A 197 4.21 12.67 -8.38
N VAL A 198 4.96 13.71 -8.75
CA VAL A 198 4.41 15.00 -9.19
C VAL A 198 3.58 14.85 -10.46
N LEU A 199 4.11 14.17 -11.48
CA LEU A 199 3.40 13.94 -12.74
C LEU A 199 2.14 13.11 -12.54
N TRP A 200 2.21 12.05 -11.73
CA TRP A 200 1.10 11.17 -11.44
C TRP A 200 -0.02 11.89 -10.67
N VAL A 201 0.33 12.64 -9.62
CA VAL A 201 -0.65 13.45 -8.87
C VAL A 201 -1.23 14.55 -9.76
N GLY A 202 -0.40 15.22 -10.57
CA GLY A 202 -0.86 16.21 -11.55
C GLY A 202 -1.84 15.63 -12.56
N LEU A 203 -1.59 14.40 -13.02
CA LEU A 203 -2.48 13.67 -13.92
C LEU A 203 -3.83 13.39 -13.26
N LEU A 204 -3.84 12.98 -11.98
CA LEU A 204 -5.06 12.71 -11.23
C LEU A 204 -5.94 13.96 -11.02
N ILE A 205 -5.31 15.12 -10.86
CA ILE A 205 -6.02 16.39 -10.60
C ILE A 205 -6.49 17.03 -11.90
N LEU A 206 -5.64 17.04 -12.93
CA LEU A 206 -5.85 17.84 -14.13
C LEU A 206 -6.66 17.10 -15.21
N ILE A 207 -6.61 15.76 -15.25
CA ILE A 207 -7.22 14.98 -16.32
C ILE A 207 -8.60 14.47 -15.95
N ARG A 208 -9.59 14.82 -16.78
CA ARG A 208 -10.95 14.26 -16.71
C ARG A 208 -10.93 12.74 -16.91
N LYS A 209 -11.77 12.03 -16.16
CA LYS A 209 -11.85 10.56 -16.16
C LYS A 209 -12.17 9.95 -17.55
N ASP A 210 -12.84 10.72 -18.40
CA ASP A 210 -13.24 10.29 -19.75
C ASP A 210 -12.14 10.52 -20.80
N SER A 211 -11.04 11.17 -20.44
CA SER A 211 -9.93 11.46 -21.35
C SER A 211 -9.13 10.18 -21.67
N PRO A 212 -8.62 10.02 -22.92
CA PRO A 212 -7.71 8.93 -23.26
C PRO A 212 -6.43 8.92 -22.41
N LEU A 213 -6.01 10.08 -21.89
CA LEU A 213 -4.84 10.20 -21.02
C LEU A 213 -5.06 9.62 -19.62
N ASN A 214 -6.31 9.35 -19.22
CA ASN A 214 -6.63 8.67 -17.97
C ASN A 214 -6.04 7.24 -17.93
N VAL A 215 -5.70 6.65 -19.10
CA VAL A 215 -5.02 5.36 -19.18
C VAL A 215 -3.70 5.36 -18.39
N LEU A 216 -2.95 6.47 -18.40
CA LEU A 216 -1.66 6.58 -17.70
C LEU A 216 -1.79 6.52 -16.16
N THR A 217 -2.99 6.76 -15.59
CA THR A 217 -3.24 6.57 -14.15
C THR A 217 -3.56 5.11 -13.79
N ARG A 218 -3.85 4.25 -14.76
CA ARG A 218 -4.20 2.85 -14.53
C ARG A 218 -2.94 2.02 -14.26
N SER A 219 -3.05 1.10 -13.31
CA SER A 219 -1.93 0.35 -12.69
C SER A 219 -0.76 0.04 -13.63
N TRP A 220 -0.95 -0.76 -14.69
CA TRP A 220 0.14 -1.16 -15.59
C TRP A 220 0.75 -0.03 -16.42
N ALA A 221 -0.05 0.94 -16.88
CA ALA A 221 0.47 2.07 -17.63
C ALA A 221 1.22 3.06 -16.72
N SER A 222 0.75 3.22 -15.48
CA SER A 222 1.42 4.00 -14.45
C SER A 222 2.79 3.42 -14.10
N PHE A 223 2.90 2.09 -14.00
CA PHE A 223 4.19 1.43 -13.81
C PHE A 223 5.15 1.64 -14.99
N ILE A 224 4.67 1.58 -16.23
CA ILE A 224 5.51 1.87 -17.41
C ILE A 224 5.99 3.32 -17.38
N MET A 225 5.10 4.28 -17.05
CA MET A 225 5.47 5.68 -16.91
C MET A 225 6.57 5.88 -15.86
N PHE A 226 6.46 5.21 -14.71
CA PHE A 226 7.49 5.21 -13.68
C PHE A 226 8.85 4.74 -14.23
N PHE A 227 8.91 3.57 -14.87
CA PHE A 227 10.18 3.06 -15.42
C PHE A 227 10.77 3.93 -16.52
N VAL A 228 9.93 4.56 -17.36
CA VAL A 228 10.42 5.51 -18.37
C VAL A 228 11.09 6.71 -17.70
N ILE A 229 10.47 7.26 -16.66
CA ILE A 229 11.04 8.40 -15.90
C ILE A 229 12.34 7.98 -15.22
N GLU A 230 12.37 6.80 -14.61
CA GLU A 230 13.58 6.25 -13.97
C GLU A 230 14.73 6.05 -14.96
N VAL A 231 14.45 5.50 -16.14
CA VAL A 231 15.46 5.36 -17.20
C VAL A 231 15.95 6.72 -17.66
N ILE A 232 15.08 7.72 -17.82
CA ILE A 232 15.50 9.09 -18.16
C ILE A 232 16.40 9.66 -17.06
N ALA A 233 16.04 9.51 -15.78
CA ALA A 233 16.85 9.97 -14.65
C ALA A 233 18.23 9.29 -14.65
N LEU A 234 18.29 7.98 -14.91
CA LEU A 234 19.54 7.25 -15.06
C LEU A 234 20.39 7.77 -16.22
N LEU A 235 19.80 8.01 -17.38
CA LEU A 235 20.50 8.55 -18.55
C LEU A 235 21.08 9.95 -18.26
N VAL A 236 20.36 10.79 -17.52
CA VAL A 236 20.87 12.10 -17.07
C VAL A 236 22.09 11.92 -16.15
N VAL A 237 22.05 10.97 -15.21
CA VAL A 237 23.22 10.67 -14.36
C VAL A 237 24.40 10.16 -15.18
N MET A 238 24.16 9.23 -16.11
CA MET A 238 25.22 8.59 -16.91
C MET A 238 25.85 9.51 -17.94
N PHE A 239 25.05 10.37 -18.59
CA PHE A 239 25.45 11.12 -19.78
C PHE A 239 25.36 12.65 -19.62
N GLY A 240 24.71 13.15 -18.57
CA GLY A 240 24.54 14.58 -18.32
C GLY A 240 25.77 15.29 -17.72
N GLY A 241 26.92 14.62 -17.66
CA GLY A 241 28.16 15.18 -17.11
C GLY A 241 28.27 15.14 -15.58
N LEU A 242 27.22 14.71 -14.86
CA LEU A 242 27.21 14.66 -13.39
C LEU A 242 28.31 13.75 -12.82
N LEU A 243 28.58 12.62 -13.49
CA LEU A 243 29.67 11.71 -13.10
C LEU A 243 31.07 12.26 -13.37
N THR A 244 31.21 13.26 -14.25
CA THR A 244 32.51 13.89 -14.57
C THR A 244 32.83 15.06 -13.67
N THR A 245 31.83 15.55 -12.93
CA THR A 245 31.96 16.66 -11.97
C THR A 245 32.25 16.19 -10.54
N VAL A 246 32.29 14.88 -10.29
CA VAL A 246 32.47 14.25 -8.97
C VAL A 246 33.79 13.50 -8.81
#